data_AF-E2FHR0-F1
#
_entry.id   AF-E2FHR0-F1
#
_cell.length_a   1.000
_cell.length_b   1.000
_cell.length_c   1.000
_cell.angle_alpha   90.00
_cell.angle_beta   90.00
_cell.angle_gamma   90.00
#
_symmetry.space_group_name_H-M   'P 1'
#
loop_
_entity.id
_entity.type
_entity.pdbx_description
1 polymer ?
#
loop_
_entity_poly.entity_id
_entity_poly.type
_entity_poly.pdbx_seq_one_letter_code
_entity_poly.pdbx_strand_id
1 'polypeptide(L)'
;MGMGDLLNAMFDFSEKLNSLALTEEELGLFTAVVLVSADRSGMENSASVEQLQETLLRALRALVLKNRPSETSRFTKLLLKLPDLRTLNNMHSEKLLSFRVDAQ
;
A
#
# COMPACT_ATOMS: atom_id res chain seq x y z
N MET A 1 -10.62 10.56 -22.41
CA MET A 1 -10.95 9.34 -21.63
C MET A 1 -9.75 9.03 -20.74
N GLY A 2 -9.68 9.58 -19.52
CA GLY A 2 -8.41 9.63 -18.77
C GLY A 2 -8.44 9.07 -17.35
N MET A 3 -9.51 9.36 -16.59
CA MET A 3 -9.62 8.98 -15.16
C MET A 3 -10.38 7.67 -14.90
N GLY A 4 -11.11 7.14 -15.89
CA GLY A 4 -11.96 5.95 -15.70
C GLY A 4 -11.17 4.71 -15.27
N ASP A 5 -10.03 4.44 -15.92
CA ASP A 5 -9.23 3.26 -15.62
C ASP A 5 -8.53 3.35 -14.25
N LEU A 6 -8.10 4.55 -13.85
CA LEU A 6 -7.54 4.79 -12.53
C LEU A 6 -8.59 4.64 -11.43
N LEU A 7 -9.77 5.23 -11.64
CA LEU A 7 -10.88 5.13 -10.70
C LEU A 7 -11.33 3.68 -10.55
N ASN A 8 -11.45 2.92 -11.65
CA ASN A 8 -11.77 1.50 -11.61
C ASN A 8 -10.71 0.71 -10.83
N ALA A 9 -9.43 0.95 -11.09
CA ALA A 9 -8.35 0.27 -10.38
C ALA A 9 -8.32 0.61 -8.87
N MET A 10 -8.63 1.86 -8.50
CA MET A 10 -8.81 2.26 -7.10
C MET A 10 -10.00 1.56 -6.46
N PHE A 11 -11.15 1.50 -7.14
CA PHE A 11 -12.34 0.80 -6.66
C PHE A 11 -12.06 -0.69 -6.44
N ASP A 12 -11.46 -1.36 -7.43
CA ASP A 12 -11.05 -2.77 -7.33
C ASP A 12 -10.10 -3.01 -6.14
N PHE A 13 -9.17 -2.08 -5.91
CA PHE A 13 -8.27 -2.16 -4.77
C PHE A 13 -9.01 -2.01 -3.44
N SER A 14 -9.88 -1.00 -3.33
CA SER A 14 -10.71 -0.77 -2.14
C SER A 14 -11.63 -1.93 -1.84
N GLU A 15 -12.27 -2.55 -2.84
CA GLU A 15 -13.10 -3.74 -2.64
C GLU A 15 -12.28 -4.94 -2.16
N LYS A 16 -11.11 -5.18 -2.76
CA LYS A 16 -10.19 -6.23 -2.29
C LYS A 16 -9.74 -5.98 -0.86
N LEU A 17 -9.42 -4.74 -0.50
CA LEU A 17 -9.04 -4.36 0.86
C LEU A 17 -10.20 -4.54 1.85
N ASN A 18 -11.41 -4.16 1.45
CA ASN A 18 -12.61 -4.29 2.28
C ASN A 18 -13.01 -5.76 2.47
N SER A 19 -12.80 -6.61 1.47
CA SER A 19 -13.01 -8.07 1.58
C SER A 19 -12.11 -8.73 2.62
N LEU A 20 -10.96 -8.11 2.94
CA LEU A 20 -10.10 -8.56 4.01
C LEU A 20 -10.70 -8.22 5.37
N ALA A 21 -11.72 -7.36 5.49
CA ALA A 21 -12.35 -7.01 6.76
C ALA A 21 -11.30 -6.71 7.86
N LEU A 22 -10.38 -5.80 7.54
CA LEU A 22 -9.29 -5.40 8.43
C LEU A 22 -9.84 -4.63 9.63
N THR A 23 -9.28 -4.86 10.81
CA THR A 23 -9.56 -3.98 11.95
C THR A 23 -8.92 -2.61 11.75
N GLU A 24 -9.38 -1.58 12.46
CA GLU A 24 -8.79 -0.24 12.38
C GLU A 24 -7.29 -0.26 12.71
N GLU A 25 -6.87 -1.10 13.64
CA GLU A 25 -5.45 -1.31 13.98
C GLU A 25 -4.66 -1.94 12.83
N GLU A 26 -5.20 -3.00 12.20
CA GLU A 26 -4.56 -3.66 11.05
C GLU A 26 -4.44 -2.70 9.86
N LEU A 27 -5.50 -1.93 9.61
CA LEU A 27 -5.54 -0.95 8.53
C LEU A 27 -4.53 0.18 8.78
N GLY A 28 -4.52 0.77 9.98
CA GLY A 28 -3.58 1.85 10.31
C GLY A 28 -2.12 1.43 10.19
N LEU A 29 -1.81 0.22 10.64
CA LEU A 29 -0.45 -0.32 10.55
C LEU A 29 -0.07 -0.69 9.11
N PHE A 30 -1.01 -1.22 8.32
CA PHE A 30 -0.83 -1.45 6.90
C PHE A 30 -0.58 -0.13 6.14
N THR A 31 -1.34 0.92 6.42
CA THR A 31 -1.12 2.25 5.84
C THR A 31 0.25 2.82 6.21
N ALA A 32 0.71 2.62 7.45
CA ALA A 32 2.06 3.00 7.86
C ALA A 32 3.13 2.26 7.06
N VAL A 33 2.98 0.95 6.84
CA VAL A 33 3.89 0.16 5.98
C VAL A 33 3.90 0.71 4.56
N VAL A 34 2.73 1.00 3.96
CA VAL A 34 2.63 1.60 2.62
C VAL A 34 3.37 2.93 2.55
N LEU A 35 3.21 3.80 3.57
CA LEU A 35 3.82 5.12 3.63
C LEU A 35 5.35 5.08 3.65
N VAL A 36 5.93 4.11 4.37
CA VAL A 36 7.39 3.92 4.44
C VAL A 36 7.94 3.12 3.26
N SER A 37 7.09 2.34 2.57
CA SER A 37 7.47 1.55 1.38
C SER A 37 7.50 2.35 0.08
N ALA A 38 7.08 3.62 0.12
CA ALA A 38 7.20 4.51 -1.04
C ALA A 38 8.70 4.74 -1.30
N ASP A 39 9.18 4.28 -2.45
CA ASP A 39 10.55 4.50 -2.93
C ASP A 39 10.84 6.00 -3.07
N ARG A 40 11.26 6.64 -1.98
CA ARG A 40 11.66 8.05 -1.99
C ARG A 40 13.12 8.12 -2.41
N SER A 41 13.35 8.38 -3.69
CA SER A 41 14.67 8.78 -4.18
C SER A 41 15.10 10.08 -3.47
N GLY A 42 16.26 10.07 -2.81
CA GLY A 42 16.80 11.24 -2.09
C GLY A 42 16.75 11.15 -0.56
N MET A 43 16.44 10.00 0.03
CA MET A 43 16.55 9.79 1.47
C MET A 43 18.03 9.73 1.89
N GLU A 44 18.46 10.61 2.80
CA GLU A 44 19.81 10.59 3.37
C GLU A 44 20.06 9.35 4.23
N ASN A 45 19.03 8.85 4.92
CA ASN A 45 19.11 7.71 5.84
C ASN A 45 18.11 6.60 5.46
N SER A 46 18.30 5.97 4.30
CA SER A 46 17.51 4.82 3.86
C SER A 46 17.52 3.67 4.88
N ALA A 47 18.65 3.44 5.57
CA ALA A 47 18.79 2.39 6.56
C ALA A 47 17.81 2.52 7.75
N SER A 48 17.57 3.74 8.25
CA SER A 48 16.62 3.96 9.35
C SER A 48 15.18 3.74 8.91
N VAL A 49 14.86 4.04 7.65
CA VAL A 49 13.54 3.81 7.07
C VAL A 49 13.29 2.32 6.87
N GLU A 50 14.31 1.57 6.42
CA GLU A 50 14.26 0.12 6.28
C GLU A 50 14.04 -0.55 7.65
N GLN A 51 14.76 -0.13 8.69
CA GLN A 51 14.52 -0.61 10.06
C GLN A 51 13.11 -0.31 10.56
N LEU A 52 12.57 0.88 10.26
CA LEU A 52 11.21 1.24 10.60
C LEU A 52 10.20 0.36 9.86
N GLN A 53 10.42 0.12 8.56
CA GLN A 53 9.59 -0.76 7.75
C GLN A 53 9.59 -2.19 8.29
N GLU A 54 10.76 -2.75 8.62
CA GLU A 54 10.86 -4.08 9.24
C GLU A 54 10.10 -4.15 10.58
N THR A 55 10.20 -3.09 11.39
CA THR A 55 9.51 -3.00 12.68
C THR A 55 7.99 -2.98 12.49
N LEU A 56 7.49 -2.18 11.54
CA LEU A 56 6.07 -2.11 11.20
C LEU A 56 5.55 -3.43 10.62
N LEU A 57 6.31 -4.07 9.74
CA LEU A 57 5.98 -5.37 9.17
C LEU A 57 5.88 -6.46 10.24
N ARG A 58 6.82 -6.45 11.20
CA ARG A 58 6.82 -7.40 12.32
C ARG A 58 5.61 -7.16 13.24
N ALA A 59 5.30 -5.90 13.53
CA ALA A 59 4.12 -5.54 14.31
C ALA A 59 2.82 -5.95 13.60
N LEU A 60 2.73 -5.76 12.28
CA LEU A 60 1.57 -6.15 11.48
C LEU A 60 1.37 -7.66 11.47
N ARG A 61 2.46 -8.41 11.31
CA ARG A 61 2.41 -9.88 11.40
C ARG A 61 1.93 -10.33 12.79
N ALA A 62 2.45 -9.73 13.86
CA ALA A 62 2.06 -10.07 15.22
C ALA A 62 0.58 -9.75 15.48
N LEU A 63 0.10 -8.59 15.02
CA LEU A 63 -1.30 -8.17 15.16
C LEU A 63 -2.26 -9.09 14.41
N VAL A 64 -1.95 -9.41 13.15
CA VAL A 64 -2.75 -10.33 12.33
C VAL A 64 -2.80 -11.72 12.97
N LEU A 65 -1.66 -12.23 13.45
CA LEU A 65 -1.59 -13.53 14.11
C LEU A 65 -2.33 -13.54 15.45
N LYS A 66 -2.31 -12.43 16.18
CA LYS A 66 -3.04 -12.25 17.45
C LYS A 66 -4.55 -12.21 17.21
N ASN A 67 -5.02 -11.47 16.22
CA ASN A 67 -6.45 -11.31 15.94
C ASN A 67 -7.06 -12.57 15.30
N ARG A 68 -6.33 -13.23 14.39
CA ARG A 68 -6.82 -14.39 13.62
C ARG A 68 -5.70 -15.43 13.45
N PRO A 69 -5.33 -16.19 14.51
CA PRO A 69 -4.23 -17.15 14.45
C PRO A 69 -4.44 -18.29 13.43
N SER A 70 -5.68 -18.58 13.03
CA SER A 70 -5.99 -19.55 11.95
C SER A 70 -5.80 -19.01 10.53
N GLU A 71 -5.72 -17.69 10.33
CA GLU A 71 -5.58 -17.08 9.00
C GLU A 71 -4.16 -16.53 8.78
N THR A 72 -3.14 -17.40 8.86
CA THR A 72 -1.74 -17.02 8.62
C THR A 72 -1.50 -16.44 7.22
N SER A 73 -2.36 -16.77 6.25
CA SER A 73 -2.30 -16.24 4.88
C SER A 73 -2.71 -14.77 4.77
N ARG A 74 -3.37 -14.20 5.79
CA ARG A 74 -3.86 -12.81 5.81
C ARG A 74 -2.71 -11.80 5.75
N PHE A 75 -1.61 -12.08 6.46
CA PHE A 75 -0.41 -11.27 6.37
C PHE A 75 0.16 -11.27 4.94
N THR A 76 0.24 -12.45 4.31
CA THR A 76 0.68 -12.57 2.90
C THR A 76 -0.27 -11.84 1.95
N LYS A 77 -1.59 -11.94 2.15
CA LYS A 77 -2.59 -11.20 1.35
C LYS A 77 -2.38 -9.70 1.45
N LEU A 78 -2.08 -9.17 2.64
CA LEU A 78 -1.75 -7.76 2.85
C LEU A 78 -0.45 -7.36 2.14
N LEU A 79 0.60 -8.18 2.22
CA LEU A 79 1.84 -7.89 1.50
C LEU A 79 1.66 -7.87 -0.01
N LEU A 80 0.81 -8.75 -0.55
CA LEU A 80 0.45 -8.75 -1.97
C LEU A 80 -0.31 -7.49 -2.41
N LYS A 81 -0.84 -6.69 -1.48
CA LYS A 81 -1.45 -5.38 -1.78
C LYS A 81 -0.43 -4.26 -1.95
N LEU A 82 0.80 -4.41 -1.46
CA LEU A 82 1.84 -3.38 -1.60
C LEU A 82 2.24 -3.16 -3.07
N PRO A 83 2.50 -4.20 -3.89
CA PRO A 83 2.75 -4.04 -5.32
C PRO A 83 1.56 -3.46 -6.09
N ASP A 84 0.33 -3.84 -5.72
CA ASP A 84 -0.90 -3.28 -6.31
C ASP A 84 -0.94 -1.76 -6.10
N LEU A 85 -0.63 -1.29 -4.88
CA LEU A 85 -0.57 0.14 -4.57
C LEU A 85 0.57 0.87 -5.29
N ARG A 86 1.74 0.22 -5.46
CA ARG A 86 2.84 0.79 -6.24
C ARG A 86 2.44 0.97 -7.70
N THR A 87 1.76 -0.01 -8.28
CA THR A 87 1.22 0.06 -9.64
C THR A 87 0.20 1.20 -9.76
N LEU A 88 -0.75 1.30 -8.82
CA LEU A 88 -1.73 2.40 -8.77
C LEU A 88 -1.05 3.78 -8.67
N ASN A 89 -0.04 3.90 -7.82
CA ASN A 89 0.71 5.15 -7.65
C ASN A 89 1.46 5.53 -8.94
N ASN A 90 2.07 4.55 -9.63
CA ASN A 90 2.71 4.78 -10.93
C ASN A 90 1.69 5.20 -11.99
N MET A 91 0.56 4.50 -12.11
CA MET A 91 -0.52 4.87 -13.04
C MET A 91 -1.05 6.28 -12.77
N HIS A 92 -1.24 6.63 -11.50
CA HIS A 92 -1.66 7.98 -11.10
C HIS A 92 -0.59 9.03 -11.45
N SER A 93 0.68 8.73 -11.21
CA SER A 93 1.81 9.61 -11.53
C SER A 93 1.96 9.82 -13.04
N GLU A 94 1.83 8.77 -13.85
CA GLU A 94 1.85 8.86 -15.32
C GLU A 94 0.67 9.70 -15.85
N LYS A 95 -0.53 9.52 -15.31
CA LYS A 95 -1.70 10.34 -15.67
C LYS A 95 -1.50 11.80 -15.26
N LEU A 96 -0.99 12.08 -14.06
CA LEU A 96 -0.66 13.45 -13.62
C LEU A 96 0.37 14.11 -14.53
N LEU A 97 1.39 13.35 -14.97
CA LEU A 97 2.38 13.83 -15.93
C LEU A 97 1.73 14.10 -17.29
N SER A 98 0.83 13.24 -17.78
CA SER A 98 0.12 13.48 -19.05
C SER A 98 -0.73 14.76 -18.98
N PHE A 99 -1.48 14.97 -17.89
CA PHE A 99 -2.24 16.21 -17.66
C PHE A 99 -1.36 17.47 -17.66
N ARG A 100 -0.10 17.34 -17.23
CA ARG A 100 0.85 18.46 -17.22
C ARG A 100 1.41 18.77 -18.60
N VAL A 101 1.45 17.79 -19.51
CA VAL A 101 1.90 17.94 -20.90
C VAL A 101 0.78 18.51 -21.78
N ASP A 102 -0.47 18.17 -21.52
CA ASP A 102 -1.64 18.71 -22.24
C ASP A 102 -1.93 20.20 -21.92
N ALA A 103 -1.26 20.78 -20.93
CA ALA A 103 -1.40 22.18 -20.52
C ALA A 103 -0.41 23.14 -21.22
N GLN A 104 0.31 22.69 -22.25
CA GLN A 104 1.30 23.48 -23.00
C GLN A 104 0.91 23.66 -24.47
#